data_AF-A0A1Q3DHQ8-F1
#
_entry.id   AF-A0A1Q3DHQ8-F1
#
_cell.length_a   1.000
_cell.length_b   1.000
_cell.length_c   1.000
_cell.angle_alpha   90.00
_cell.angle_beta   90.00
_cell.angle_gamma   90.00
#
_symmetry.space_group_name_H-M   'P 1'
#
loop_
_entity.id
_entity.type
_entity.pdbx_description
1 polymer ?
#
loop_
_entity_poly.entity_id
_entity_poly.type
_entity_poly.pdbx_seq_one_letter_code
_entity_poly.pdbx_strand_id
1 'polypeptide(L)'
;MPEADLIQPPPLKRLPGRPTVNRKREAGEPVAGIKRSSTVRCGICGGLAHNKRKCQRAPVMKKVNCEHMICVFYIICVEFNLFFVLLKYCSRGFQLLVEVLVAYMHHL
;
A
#
# COMPACT_ATOMS: atom_id res chain seq x y z
N MET A 1 39.82 -11.49 -28.41
CA MET A 1 38.92 -10.98 -27.37
C MET A 1 38.66 -12.15 -26.43
N PRO A 2 39.02 -12.11 -25.14
CA PRO A 2 38.72 -13.24 -24.28
C PRO A 2 37.25 -13.20 -23.88
N GLU A 3 36.58 -14.35 -23.96
CA GLU A 3 35.25 -14.60 -23.41
C GLU A 3 35.13 -13.98 -22.01
N ALA A 4 34.17 -13.06 -21.86
CA ALA A 4 33.69 -12.69 -20.54
C ALA A 4 32.97 -13.93 -19.99
N ASP A 5 33.71 -14.69 -19.18
CA ASP A 5 33.21 -15.78 -18.39
C ASP A 5 31.84 -15.41 -17.83
N LEU A 6 30.89 -16.30 -18.11
CA LEU A 6 29.52 -16.27 -17.65
C LEU A 6 29.51 -16.38 -16.12
N ILE A 7 29.87 -15.31 -15.42
CA ILE A 7 29.74 -15.22 -13.97
C ILE A 7 28.24 -15.11 -13.68
N GLN A 8 27.59 -16.27 -13.61
CA GLN A 8 26.22 -16.33 -13.17
C GLN A 8 26.19 -15.90 -11.70
N PRO A 9 25.33 -14.93 -11.33
CA PRO A 9 25.21 -14.50 -9.96
C PRO A 9 24.85 -15.72 -9.10
N PRO A 10 25.39 -15.81 -7.86
CA PRO A 10 25.11 -16.92 -6.98
C PRO A 10 23.59 -17.03 -6.79
N PRO A 11 23.04 -18.26 -6.73
CA PRO A 11 21.61 -18.45 -6.51
C PRO A 11 21.17 -17.69 -5.26
N LEU A 12 20.27 -16.71 -5.41
CA LEU A 12 19.75 -15.93 -4.29
C LEU A 12 18.94 -16.86 -3.38
N LYS A 13 19.58 -17.35 -2.33
CA LYS A 13 18.92 -18.12 -1.26
C LYS A 13 18.39 -17.12 -0.23
N ARG A 14 17.10 -17.22 0.09
CA ARG A 14 16.51 -16.44 1.18
C ARG A 14 17.17 -16.85 2.50
N LEU A 15 17.66 -15.89 3.28
CA LEU A 15 18.14 -16.23 4.62
C LEU A 15 16.97 -16.80 5.45
N PRO A 16 17.21 -17.77 6.34
CA PRO A 16 16.19 -18.19 7.28
C PRO A 16 15.66 -16.95 8.01
N GLY A 17 14.34 -16.76 7.95
CA GLY A 17 13.68 -15.64 8.62
C GLY A 17 13.89 -15.70 10.13
N ARG A 18 13.57 -14.60 10.82
CA ARG A 18 13.55 -14.57 12.29
C ARG A 18 12.77 -15.79 12.82
N PRO A 19 13.34 -16.58 13.73
CA PRO A 19 12.61 -17.66 14.38
C PRO A 19 11.31 -17.12 14.98
N THR A 20 10.18 -17.65 14.54
CA THR A 20 8.90 -17.30 15.16
C THR A 20 8.84 -17.99 16.51
N VAL A 21 8.74 -17.19 17.58
CA VAL A 21 8.45 -17.73 18.91
C VAL A 21 7.03 -18.27 18.86
N ASN A 22 6.89 -19.59 18.71
CA ASN A 22 5.60 -20.23 18.90
C ASN A 22 5.24 -20.05 20.37
N ARG A 23 4.12 -19.38 20.65
CA ARG A 23 3.60 -19.27 22.01
C ARG A 23 3.44 -20.67 22.59
N LYS A 24 4.09 -20.94 23.73
CA LYS A 24 3.86 -22.16 24.51
C LYS A 24 2.44 -22.07 25.06
N ARG A 25 1.59 -23.03 24.74
CA ARG A 25 0.21 -23.08 25.25
C ARG A 25 0.22 -23.61 26.68
N GLU A 26 -0.58 -23.01 27.55
CA GLU A 26 -0.78 -23.51 28.90
C GLU A 26 -1.59 -24.82 28.90
N ALA A 27 -1.43 -25.62 29.95
CA ALA A 27 -2.17 -26.87 30.13
C ALA A 27 -3.66 -26.56 30.31
N GLY A 28 -4.46 -26.80 29.28
CA GLY A 28 -5.90 -26.54 29.28
C GLY A 28 -6.40 -25.60 28.18
N GLU A 29 -5.49 -24.97 27.41
CA GLU A 29 -5.91 -24.13 26.29
C GLU A 29 -6.58 -24.95 25.17
N PRO A 30 -7.79 -24.56 24.71
CA PRO A 30 -8.46 -25.25 23.62
C PRO A 30 -7.60 -25.15 22.35
N VAL A 31 -7.36 -26.30 21.72
CA VAL A 31 -6.67 -26.34 20.42
C VAL A 31 -7.61 -25.72 19.39
N ALA A 32 -7.32 -24.48 18.99
CA ALA A 32 -8.08 -23.80 17.95
C ALA A 32 -8.09 -24.63 16.65
N GLY A 33 -9.29 -25.14 16.32
CA GLY A 33 -9.77 -25.47 14.97
C GLY A 33 -9.19 -26.71 14.30
N ILE A 34 -10.09 -27.50 13.70
CA ILE A 34 -9.81 -28.61 12.77
C ILE A 34 -8.67 -28.23 11.83
N LYS A 35 -7.55 -28.95 11.92
CA LYS A 35 -6.44 -28.87 10.96
C LYS A 35 -6.98 -29.33 9.61
N ARG A 36 -7.45 -28.40 8.77
CA ARG A 36 -7.68 -28.69 7.36
C ARG A 36 -6.33 -29.11 6.79
N SER A 37 -6.16 -30.40 6.51
CA SER A 37 -4.97 -30.95 5.84
C SER A 37 -4.98 -30.53 4.38
N SER A 38 -4.89 -29.22 4.10
CA SER A 38 -4.60 -28.76 2.75
C SER A 38 -3.10 -28.96 2.54
N THR A 39 -2.76 -30.00 1.80
CA THR A 39 -1.39 -30.15 1.28
C THR A 39 -1.11 -28.93 0.43
N VAL A 40 -0.33 -27.99 0.97
CA VAL A 40 0.01 -26.76 0.25
C VAL A 40 1.06 -27.10 -0.81
N ARG A 41 0.68 -26.97 -2.08
CA ARG A 41 1.61 -27.05 -3.21
C ARG A 41 2.17 -25.67 -3.54
N CYS A 42 3.48 -25.57 -3.64
CA CYS A 42 4.15 -24.34 -3.97
C CYS A 42 4.04 -24.03 -5.47
N GLY A 43 3.48 -22.88 -5.84
CA GLY A 43 3.40 -22.45 -7.25
C GLY A 43 4.73 -22.04 -7.90
N ILE A 44 5.84 -22.02 -7.16
CA ILE A 44 7.18 -21.66 -7.68
C ILE A 44 8.01 -22.91 -7.92
N CYS A 45 8.08 -23.83 -6.96
CA CYS A 45 8.93 -25.01 -7.06
C CYS A 45 8.16 -26.33 -7.18
N GLY A 46 6.83 -26.31 -7.14
CA GLY A 46 5.98 -27.49 -7.21
C GLY A 46 5.96 -28.38 -5.96
N GLY A 47 6.85 -28.13 -4.99
CA GLY A 47 6.97 -28.92 -3.76
C GLY A 47 5.74 -28.81 -2.84
N LEU A 48 5.57 -29.83 -1.99
CA LEU A 48 4.48 -29.91 -1.02
C LEU A 48 4.94 -29.31 0.34
N ALA A 49 3.99 -29.06 1.24
CA ALA A 49 4.20 -28.55 2.60
C ALA A 49 4.60 -27.06 2.76
N HIS A 50 4.80 -26.30 1.67
CA HIS A 50 5.08 -24.86 1.77
C HIS A 50 4.43 -24.05 0.63
N ASN A 51 4.13 -22.78 0.91
CA ASN A 51 3.55 -21.87 -0.07
C ASN A 51 4.63 -21.07 -0.83
N LYS A 52 4.22 -20.39 -1.92
CA LYS A 52 5.10 -19.50 -2.70
C LYS A 52 5.78 -18.41 -1.86
N ARG A 53 5.11 -17.95 -0.79
CA ARG A 53 5.62 -16.88 0.10
C ARG A 53 6.81 -17.34 0.93
N LYS A 54 6.84 -18.60 1.37
CA LYS A 54 7.93 -19.21 2.16
C LYS A 54 8.89 -20.06 1.33
N CYS A 55 8.74 -20.08 0.00
CA CYS A 55 9.61 -20.87 -0.86
C CYS A 55 11.03 -20.29 -0.88
N GLN A 56 12.01 -21.15 -0.67
CA GLN A 56 13.43 -20.77 -0.68
C GLN A 56 13.91 -20.31 -2.06
N ARG A 57 13.26 -20.79 -3.13
CA ARG A 57 13.53 -20.45 -4.53
C ARG A 57 12.76 -19.22 -5.02
N ALA A 58 11.96 -18.58 -4.15
CA ALA A 58 11.15 -17.45 -4.56
C ALA A 58 12.01 -16.18 -4.71
N PRO A 59 11.78 -15.37 -5.75
CA PRO A 59 12.51 -14.13 -5.96
C PRO A 59 12.37 -13.21 -4.74
N VAL A 60 13.44 -12.50 -4.39
CA VAL A 60 13.40 -11.50 -3.31
C VAL A 60 12.61 -10.31 -3.82
N MET A 61 11.38 -10.17 -3.34
CA MET A 61 10.52 -9.06 -3.74
C MET A 61 11.06 -7.78 -3.10
N LYS A 62 11.45 -6.79 -3.91
CA LYS A 62 11.81 -5.46 -3.41
C LYS A 62 10.58 -4.88 -2.70
N LYS A 63 10.77 -4.37 -1.49
CA LYS A 63 9.73 -3.62 -0.78
C LYS A 63 9.48 -2.36 -1.59
N VAL A 64 8.33 -2.27 -2.24
CA VAL A 64 7.86 -0.99 -2.78
C VAL A 64 7.42 -0.15 -1.59
N ASN A 65 8.17 0.92 -1.31
CA ASN A 65 7.80 1.86 -0.27
C ASN A 65 6.53 2.60 -0.72
N CYS A 66 5.43 2.42 0.01
CA CYS A 66 4.13 3.04 -0.28
C CYS A 66 4.08 4.54 0.05
N GLU A 67 5.22 5.22 0.17
CA GLU A 67 5.30 6.66 0.45
C GLU A 67 4.62 7.46 -0.67
N HIS A 68 4.75 6.98 -1.91
CA HIS A 68 4.24 7.68 -3.08
C HIS A 68 2.71 7.68 -3.17
N MET A 69 2.04 6.63 -2.69
CA MET A 69 0.58 6.57 -2.70
C MET A 69 -0.01 7.60 -1.75
N ILE A 70 0.55 7.75 -0.55
CA ILE A 70 0.08 8.73 0.45
C ILE A 70 0.29 10.17 -0.07
N CYS A 71 1.42 10.47 -0.72
CA CYS A 71 1.70 11.79 -1.28
C CYS A 71 0.72 12.19 -2.40
N VAL A 72 0.37 11.27 -3.31
CA VAL A 72 -0.55 11.56 -4.41
C VAL A 72 -1.97 11.85 -3.88
N PHE A 73 -2.44 11.08 -2.89
CA PHE A 73 -3.72 11.35 -2.24
C PHE A 73 -3.73 12.71 -1.52
N TYR A 74 -2.65 13.07 -0.82
CA TYR A 74 -2.54 14.35 -0.12
C TYR A 74 -2.55 15.55 -1.08
N ILE A 75 -1.80 15.48 -2.19
CA ILE A 75 -1.74 16.56 -3.20
C ILE A 75 -3.12 16.76 -3.85
N ILE A 76 -3.79 15.68 -4.26
CA ILE A 76 -5.15 15.75 -4.83
C ILE A 76 -6.12 16.35 -3.81
N CYS A 77 -6.07 15.92 -2.55
CA CYS A 77 -6.96 16.48 -1.53
C CYS A 77 -6.73 17.98 -1.31
N VAL A 78 -5.49 18.47 -1.30
CA VAL A 78 -5.21 19.90 -1.07
C VAL A 78 -5.68 20.76 -2.25
N GLU A 79 -5.38 20.36 -3.48
CA GLU A 79 -5.75 21.09 -4.70
C GLU A 79 -7.28 21.17 -4.88
N PHE A 80 -7.98 20.05 -4.67
CA PHE A 80 -9.45 20.03 -4.78
C PHE A 80 -10.11 20.89 -3.68
N ASN A 81 -9.59 20.89 -2.45
CA ASN A 81 -10.12 21.75 -1.40
C ASN A 81 -9.88 23.24 -1.68
N LEU A 82 -8.72 23.61 -2.22
CA LEU A 82 -8.41 24.99 -2.61
C LEU A 82 -9.36 25.47 -3.72
N PHE A 83 -9.64 24.62 -4.71
CA PHE A 83 -10.60 24.92 -5.77
C PHE A 83 -12.01 25.17 -5.23
N PHE A 84 -12.50 24.34 -4.30
CA PHE A 84 -13.82 24.56 -3.67
C PHE A 84 -13.88 25.81 -2.79
N VAL A 85 -12.79 26.16 -2.11
CA VAL A 85 -12.69 27.40 -1.32
C VAL A 85 -12.72 28.63 -2.24
N LEU A 86 -11.98 28.61 -3.35
CA LEU A 86 -11.97 29.70 -4.34
C LEU A 86 -13.32 29.87 -5.04
N LEU A 87 -14.00 28.78 -5.39
CA LEU A 87 -15.36 28.84 -5.94
C LEU A 87 -16.37 29.43 -4.94
N LYS A 88 -16.27 29.10 -3.64
CA LYS A 88 -17.10 29.70 -2.59
C LYS A 88 -16.77 31.16 -2.30
N TYR A 89 -15.50 31.55 -2.42
CA TYR A 89 -15.08 32.94 -2.30
C TYR A 89 -15.59 33.78 -3.47
N CYS A 90 -15.54 33.23 -4.68
CA CYS A 90 -16.05 33.86 -5.89
C CYS A 90 -17.57 34.09 -5.83
N SER A 91 -18.34 33.11 -5.34
CA SER A 91 -19.80 33.26 -5.20
C SER A 91 -20.21 34.22 -4.09
N ARG A 92 -19.47 34.27 -2.97
CA ARG A 92 -19.73 35.25 -1.89
C ARG A 92 -19.33 36.68 -2.27
N GLY A 93 -18.21 36.86 -2.97
CA GLY A 93 -17.78 38.16 -3.48
C GLY A 93 -18.76 38.73 -4.51
N PHE A 94 -19.29 37.87 -5.38
CA PHE A 94 -20.31 38.23 -6.36
C PHE A 94 -21.63 38.65 -5.70
N GLN A 95 -22.08 37.93 -4.66
CA GLN A 95 -23.32 38.25 -3.94
C GLN A 95 -23.27 39.63 -3.27
N LEU A 96 -22.15 39.96 -2.61
CA LEU A 96 -21.95 41.27 -1.97
C LEU A 96 -21.92 42.42 -2.98
N LEU A 97 -21.34 42.21 -4.18
CA LEU A 97 -21.34 43.21 -5.23
C LEU A 97 -22.76 43.48 -5.74
N VAL A 98 -23.56 42.43 -5.94
CA VAL A 98 -24.96 42.57 -6.35
C VAL A 98 -25.78 43.28 -5.27
N GLU A 99 -25.60 42.95 -4.00
CA GLU A 99 -26.32 43.62 -2.90
C GLU A 99 -25.95 45.10 -2.78
N VAL A 100 -24.65 45.45 -2.91
CA VAL A 100 -24.21 46.85 -2.89
C VAL A 100 -24.72 47.62 -4.10
N LEU A 101 -24.75 47.00 -5.29
CA LEU A 101 -25.30 47.64 -6.49
C LEU A 101 -26.83 47.82 -6.39
N VAL A 102 -27.56 46.83 -5.89
CA VAL A 102 -29.02 46.93 -5.67
C VAL A 102 -29.32 48.00 -4.62
N ALA A 103 -28.55 48.06 -3.53
CA ALA A 103 -28.69 49.12 -2.52
C ALA A 103 -28.39 50.51 -3.10
N TYR A 104 -27.33 50.64 -3.90
CA TYR A 104 -26.96 51.89 -4.57
C TYR A 104 -28.04 52.36 -5.56
N MET A 105 -28.63 51.45 -6.33
CA MET A 105 -29.70 51.75 -7.29
C MET A 105 -31.04 52.09 -6.62
N HIS A 106 -31.26 51.68 -5.37
CA HIS A 106 -32.49 51.97 -4.61
C HIS A 106 -32.40 53.26 -3.78
N HIS A 107 -31.22 53.87 -3.70
CA HIS A 107 -30.95 55.15 -3.03
C HIS A 107 -30.81 56.34 -4.01
N LEU A 108 -30.90 56.08 -5.32
CA LEU A 108 -31.02 57.08 -6.40
C LEU A 108 -32.49 57.23 -6.81
#